data_AF-A0A8E0MDC8-F1
#
_entry.id   AF-A0A8E0MDC8-F1
#
_cell.length_a   1.000
_cell.length_b   1.000
_cell.length_c   1.000
_cell.angle_alpha   90.00
_cell.angle_beta   90.00
_cell.angle_gamma   90.00
#
_symmetry.space_group_name_H-M   'P 1'
#
loop_
_entity.id
_entity.type
_entity.pdbx_description
1 polymer ?
#
loop_
_entity_poly.entity_id
_entity_poly.type
_entity_poly.pdbx_seq_one_letter_code
_entity_poly.pdbx_strand_id
1 'polypeptide(L)'
;MARKKTITHDQILNAAYDLVVEQGFKSFTARNIAKKMNCSTQPIYLEFKNMAELKQAVMDRIKELLSLKMAKHFTNDPVVDLGLAYINFALENRPLYRVRFCGRSLRC
;
A
#
# COMPACT_ATOMS: atom_id res chain seq x y z
N MET A 1 -29.31 -10.11 19.24
CA MET A 1 -27.83 -10.08 19.22
C MET A 1 -27.38 -9.20 18.05
N ALA A 2 -26.59 -8.16 18.30
CA ALA A 2 -26.09 -7.27 17.25
C ALA A 2 -25.12 -8.04 16.34
N ARG A 3 -25.34 -7.98 15.02
CA ARG A 3 -24.52 -8.69 14.02
C ARG A 3 -23.08 -8.18 14.10
N LYS A 4 -22.14 -9.05 14.49
CA LYS A 4 -20.71 -8.72 14.63
C LYS A 4 -20.19 -8.23 13.27
N LYS A 5 -19.67 -6.99 13.20
CA LYS A 5 -19.02 -6.46 11.98
C LYS A 5 -17.95 -7.47 11.54
N THR A 6 -18.15 -8.09 10.39
CA THR A 6 -17.30 -9.19 9.92
C THR A 6 -16.06 -8.68 9.18
N ILE A 7 -16.10 -7.45 8.66
CA ILE A 7 -15.01 -6.80 7.94
C ILE A 7 -14.78 -5.42 8.55
N THR A 8 -13.54 -5.15 8.95
CA THR A 8 -13.13 -3.90 9.59
C THR A 8 -12.38 -2.98 8.62
N HIS A 9 -12.30 -1.69 8.96
CA HIS A 9 -11.47 -0.70 8.28
C HIS A 9 -10.04 -1.21 8.01
N ASP A 10 -9.36 -1.75 9.04
CA ASP A 10 -7.97 -2.19 8.90
C ASP A 10 -7.82 -3.42 8.02
N GLN A 11 -8.79 -4.34 8.01
CA GLN A 11 -8.78 -5.49 7.11
C GLN A 11 -8.88 -5.05 5.65
N ILE A 12 -9.73 -4.06 5.35
CA ILE A 12 -9.85 -3.47 4.01
C ILE A 12 -8.55 -2.76 3.63
N LEU A 13 -7.97 -1.98 4.55
CA LEU A 13 -6.71 -1.28 4.32
C LEU A 13 -5.55 -2.25 4.04
N ASN A 14 -5.46 -3.34 4.82
CA ASN A 14 -4.47 -4.40 4.63
C ASN A 14 -4.63 -5.06 3.26
N ALA A 15 -5.83 -5.52 2.91
CA ALA A 15 -6.09 -6.18 1.63
C ALA A 15 -5.81 -5.25 0.43
N ALA A 16 -6.17 -3.98 0.55
CA ALA A 16 -5.92 -2.97 -0.47
C ALA A 16 -4.41 -2.68 -0.62
N TYR A 17 -3.68 -2.59 0.49
CA TYR A 17 -2.22 -2.48 0.50
C TYR A 17 -1.57 -3.67 -0.19
N ASP A 18 -1.90 -4.91 0.21
CA ASP A 18 -1.31 -6.12 -0.36
C ASP A 18 -1.59 -6.23 -1.87
N LEU A 19 -2.80 -5.87 -2.30
CA LEU A 19 -3.17 -5.84 -3.71
C LEU A 19 -2.29 -4.87 -4.52
N VAL A 20 -1.99 -3.70 -3.96
CA VAL A 20 -1.10 -2.71 -4.59
C VAL A 20 0.35 -3.19 -4.61
N VAL A 21 0.83 -3.83 -3.55
CA VAL A 21 2.19 -4.37 -3.49
C VAL A 21 2.38 -5.47 -4.53
N GLU A 22 1.42 -6.39 -4.66
CA GLU A 22 1.52 -7.53 -5.57
C GLU A 22 1.29 -7.14 -7.04
N GLN A 23 0.27 -6.31 -7.30
CA GLN A 23 -0.27 -6.11 -8.65
C GLN A 23 -0.25 -4.65 -9.11
N GLY A 24 0.18 -3.71 -8.25
CA GLY A 24 0.25 -2.28 -8.53
C GLY A 24 -1.10 -1.57 -8.52
N PHE A 25 -1.08 -0.23 -8.61
CA PHE A 25 -2.31 0.58 -8.53
C PHE A 25 -3.31 0.36 -9.67
N LYS A 26 -2.93 -0.30 -10.77
CA LYS A 26 -3.88 -0.65 -11.85
C LYS A 26 -4.95 -1.64 -11.39
N SER A 27 -4.62 -2.54 -10.45
CA SER A 27 -5.56 -3.50 -9.90
C SER A 27 -6.42 -2.92 -8.77
N PHE A 28 -6.13 -1.69 -8.32
CA PHE A 28 -6.78 -1.02 -7.19
C PHE A 28 -8.23 -0.62 -7.52
N THR A 29 -9.13 -1.58 -7.40
CA THR A 29 -10.56 -1.40 -7.62
C THR A 29 -11.33 -2.03 -6.48
N ALA A 30 -12.51 -1.49 -6.15
CA ALA A 30 -13.37 -2.03 -5.11
C ALA A 30 -13.65 -3.53 -5.32
N ARG A 31 -13.90 -3.94 -6.58
CA ARG A 31 -14.15 -5.34 -6.95
C ARG A 31 -12.96 -6.25 -6.65
N ASN A 32 -11.73 -5.83 -7.00
CA ASN A 32 -10.55 -6.67 -6.76
C ASN A 32 -10.21 -6.76 -5.27
N ILE A 33 -10.37 -5.67 -4.52
CA ILE A 33 -10.16 -5.64 -3.07
C ILE A 33 -11.19 -6.55 -2.37
N ALA A 34 -12.46 -6.44 -2.75
CA ALA A 34 -13.53 -7.30 -2.25
C ALA A 34 -13.30 -8.78 -2.60
N LYS A 35 -12.84 -9.06 -3.83
CA LYS A 35 -12.46 -10.42 -4.25
C LYS A 35 -11.32 -10.99 -3.40
N LYS A 36 -10.30 -10.18 -3.08
CA LYS A 36 -9.19 -10.59 -2.21
C LYS A 36 -9.65 -10.93 -0.79
N MET A 37 -10.68 -10.24 -0.29
CA MET A 37 -11.28 -10.50 1.03
C MET A 37 -12.46 -11.51 0.99
N ASN A 38 -12.75 -12.08 -0.17
CA ASN A 38 -13.90 -12.97 -0.41
C ASN A 38 -15.25 -12.37 0.08
N CYS A 39 -15.50 -11.10 -0.23
CA CYS A 39 -16.69 -10.38 0.19
C CYS A 39 -17.32 -9.55 -0.93
N SER A 40 -18.47 -8.91 -0.65
CA SER A 40 -19.06 -7.92 -1.54
C SER A 40 -18.28 -6.60 -1.47
N THR A 41 -18.55 -5.66 -2.37
CA THR A 41 -17.93 -4.32 -2.33
C THR A 41 -18.52 -3.41 -1.26
N GLN A 42 -19.67 -3.78 -0.69
CA GLN A 42 -20.41 -2.93 0.27
C GLN A 42 -19.62 -2.58 1.53
N PRO A 43 -18.88 -3.50 2.19
CA PRO A 43 -18.10 -3.18 3.39
C PRO A 43 -17.05 -2.08 3.16
N ILE A 44 -16.50 -1.98 1.95
CA ILE A 44 -15.53 -0.93 1.59
C ILE A 44 -16.18 0.46 1.73
N TYR A 45 -17.40 0.62 1.22
CA TYR A 45 -18.13 1.89 1.27
C TYR A 45 -18.81 2.18 2.62
N LEU A 46 -18.84 1.18 3.53
CA LEU A 46 -19.27 1.40 4.92
C LEU A 46 -18.13 1.93 5.79
N GLU A 47 -16.89 1.52 5.49
CA GLU A 47 -15.71 1.90 6.27
C GLU A 47 -14.94 3.08 5.65
N PHE A 48 -15.08 3.32 4.34
CA PHE A 48 -14.49 4.45 3.62
C PHE A 48 -15.55 5.23 2.84
N LYS A 49 -15.47 6.56 2.89
CA LYS A 49 -16.33 7.49 2.15
C LYS A 49 -16.28 7.22 0.64
N ASN A 50 -15.11 6.91 0.11
CA ASN A 50 -14.89 6.59 -1.29
C ASN A 50 -13.53 5.91 -1.55
N MET A 51 -13.33 5.45 -2.79
CA MET A 51 -12.08 4.82 -3.21
C MET A 51 -10.86 5.76 -3.16
N ALA A 52 -11.05 7.09 -3.24
CA ALA A 52 -9.94 8.03 -3.15
C ALA A 52 -9.42 8.15 -1.71
N GLU A 53 -10.30 8.13 -0.72
CA GLU A 53 -9.91 8.07 0.70
C GLU A 53 -9.15 6.78 1.03
N LEU A 54 -9.65 5.63 0.58
CA LEU A 54 -8.93 4.36 0.75
C LEU A 54 -7.55 4.40 0.06
N LYS A 55 -7.48 4.98 -1.14
CA LYS A 55 -6.20 5.15 -1.85
C LYS A 55 -5.22 6.01 -1.06
N GLN A 56 -5.71 7.09 -0.46
CA GLN A 56 -4.91 7.99 0.35
C GLN A 56 -4.38 7.28 1.60
N ALA A 57 -5.24 6.54 2.31
CA ALA A 57 -4.84 5.74 3.47
C ALA A 57 -3.75 4.69 3.13
N VAL A 58 -3.89 4.01 1.99
CA VAL A 58 -2.85 3.08 1.49
C VAL A 58 -1.54 3.80 1.19
N MET A 59 -1.61 4.96 0.54
CA MET A 59 -0.43 5.78 0.23
C MET A 59 0.27 6.27 1.50
N ASP A 60 -0.47 6.69 2.51
CA ASP A 60 0.10 7.17 3.77
C ASP A 60 0.76 6.04 4.56
N ARG A 61 0.15 4.85 4.58
CA ARG A 61 0.79 3.65 5.12
C ARG A 61 2.08 3.28 4.39
N ILE A 62 2.11 3.37 3.05
CA ILE A 62 3.33 3.15 2.27
C ILE A 62 4.40 4.19 2.65
N LYS A 63 4.02 5.47 2.83
CA LYS A 63 4.95 6.53 3.23
C LYS A 63 5.51 6.29 4.63
N GLU A 64 4.68 5.87 5.60
CA GLU A 64 5.15 5.55 6.97
C GLU A 64 6.15 4.39 6.96
N LEU A 65 5.86 3.32 6.21
CA LEU A 65 6.82 2.22 6.07
C LEU A 65 8.11 2.68 5.40
N LEU A 66 8.01 3.56 4.41
CA LEU A 66 9.18 4.12 3.75
C LEU A 66 9.97 5.02 4.71
N SER A 67 9.34 5.93 5.45
CA SER A 67 10.02 6.82 6.39
C SER A 67 10.74 6.04 7.49
N LEU A 68 10.10 4.99 8.04
CA LEU A 68 10.74 4.09 9.00
C LEU A 68 11.95 3.36 8.42
N LYS A 69 11.87 2.90 7.17
CA LYS A 69 13.01 2.28 6.49
C LYS A 69 14.10 3.29 6.11
N MET A 70 13.73 4.54 5.84
CA MET A 70 14.65 5.62 5.48
C MET A 70 15.36 6.22 6.69
N ALA A 71 14.77 6.14 7.89
CA ALA A 71 15.38 6.60 9.13
C ALA A 71 16.53 5.70 9.64
N LYS A 72 16.96 4.70 8.85
CA LYS A 72 18.13 3.90 9.17
C LYS A 72 19.39 4.70 8.91
N HIS A 73 20.17 4.93 9.96
CA HIS A 73 21.51 5.47 9.86
C HIS A 73 22.50 4.36 9.51
N PHE A 74 23.25 4.54 8.43
CA PHE A 74 24.30 3.62 8.00
C PHE A 74 25.70 4.20 8.26
N THR A 75 25.78 5.53 8.30
CA THR A 75 26.98 6.34 8.41
C THR A 75 26.70 7.57 9.28
N ASN A 76 27.67 8.48 9.38
CA ASN A 76 27.49 9.78 10.06
C ASN A 76 27.12 10.91 9.09
N ASP A 77 26.94 10.63 7.81
CA ASP A 77 26.56 11.61 6.79
C ASP A 77 25.09 11.41 6.40
N PRO A 78 24.19 12.36 6.75
CA PRO A 78 22.77 12.26 6.44
C PRO A 78 22.44 12.13 4.95
N VAL A 79 23.28 12.66 4.05
CA VAL A 79 23.07 12.58 2.60
C VAL A 79 23.42 11.18 2.10
N VAL A 80 24.51 10.61 2.59
CA VAL A 80 24.92 9.24 2.26
C VAL A 80 23.93 8.22 2.81
N ASP A 81 23.46 8.43 4.03
CA ASP A 81 22.43 7.59 4.67
C ASP A 81 21.13 7.57 3.88
N LEU A 82 20.69 8.73 3.39
CA LEU A 82 19.50 8.82 2.55
C LEU A 82 19.68 8.03 1.24
N GLY A 83 20.85 8.12 0.61
CA GLY A 83 21.17 7.37 -0.60
C GLY A 83 21.19 5.85 -0.37
N LEU A 84 21.82 5.40 0.72
CA LEU A 84 21.91 3.99 1.09
C LEU A 84 20.55 3.42 1.47
N ALA A 85 19.77 4.17 2.25
CA ALA A 85 18.40 3.82 2.56
C ALA A 85 17.55 3.65 1.30
N TYR A 86 17.69 4.58 0.33
CA TYR A 86 16.97 4.51 -0.93
C TYR A 86 17.32 3.25 -1.75
N ILE A 87 18.62 2.93 -1.85
CA ILE A 87 19.11 1.72 -2.53
C ILE A 87 18.59 0.46 -1.81
N ASN A 88 18.73 0.40 -0.48
CA ASN A 88 18.25 -0.73 0.32
C ASN A 88 16.75 -0.95 0.17
N PHE A 89 15.96 0.12 0.15
CA PHE A 89 14.52 0.02 -0.10
C PHE A 89 14.20 -0.52 -1.50
N ALA A 90 14.92 -0.08 -2.52
CA ALA A 90 14.76 -0.59 -3.88
C ALA A 90 15.12 -2.08 -3.99
N LEU A 91 16.14 -2.53 -3.26
CA LEU A 91 16.58 -3.92 -3.22
C LEU A 91 15.59 -4.81 -2.44
N GLU A 92 15.19 -4.39 -1.24
CA GLU A 92 14.29 -5.17 -0.37
C GLU A 92 12.84 -5.20 -0.89
N ASN A 93 12.36 -4.12 -1.51
CA ASN A 93 10.94 -3.94 -1.82
C ASN A 93 10.75 -3.60 -3.31
N ARG A 94 11.35 -4.38 -4.20
CA ARG A 94 11.27 -4.25 -5.66
C ARG A 94 9.86 -3.95 -6.20
N PRO A 95 8.79 -4.64 -5.77
CA PRO A 95 7.44 -4.39 -6.26
C PRO A 95 6.93 -2.98 -5.89
N LEU A 96 7.16 -2.55 -4.64
CA LEU A 96 6.80 -1.22 -4.13
C LEU A 96 7.62 -0.11 -4.81
N TYR A 97 8.92 -0.32 -4.99
CA TYR A 97 9.79 0.61 -5.69
C TYR A 97 9.31 0.85 -7.13
N ARG A 98 8.94 -0.23 -7.83
CA ARG A 98 8.38 -0.16 -9.18
C ARG A 98 7.07 0.64 -9.21
N VAL A 99 6.17 0.42 -8.25
CA VAL A 99 4.89 1.14 -8.17
C VAL A 99 5.06 2.64 -7.89
N ARG A 100 6.05 3.01 -7.07
CA ARG A 100 6.26 4.41 -6.61
C ARG A 100 7.08 5.26 -7.58
N PHE A 101 8.13 4.69 -8.19
CA PHE A 101 9.14 5.45 -8.94
C PHE A 101 9.21 5.07 -10.43
N CYS A 102 8.93 3.82 -10.77
CA CYS A 102 8.98 3.34 -12.15
C CYS A 102 7.55 3.26 -12.71
N GLY A 103 6.93 4.43 -12.88
CA GLY A 103 5.63 4.55 -13.54
C GLY A 103 5.71 4.14 -15.00
N ARG A 104 5.69 2.83 -15.29
CA ARG A 104 5.56 2.32 -16.66
C ARG A 104 4.43 1.32 -16.78
N SER A 105 3.48 1.75 -17.61
CA SER A 105 2.66 0.89 -18.46
C SER A 105 3.53 -0.16 -19.16
N LEU A 106 3.41 -1.41 -18.73
CA LEU A 106 3.59 -2.60 -19.56
C LEU A 106 2.21 -3.32 -19.42
N ARG A 107 1.38 -3.68 -20.41
CA ARG A 107 1.47 -3.84 -21.87
C ARG A 107 2.83 -4.40 -22.29
N CYS A 108 3.04 -5.68 -21.96
CA CYS A 108 2.78 -6.76 -22.91
C CYS A 108 1.96 -7.83 -22.19
#